data_AF-A0A1Q6YJI9-F1
#
_entry.id   AF-A0A1Q6YJI9-F1
#
_cell.length_a   1.000
_cell.length_b   1.000
_cell.length_c   1.000
_cell.angle_alpha   90.00
_cell.angle_beta   90.00
_cell.angle_gamma   90.00
#
_symmetry.space_group_name_H-M   'P 1'
#
loop_
_entity.id
_entity.type
_entity.pdbx_description
1 polymer ?
#
loop_
_entity_poly.entity_id
_entity_poly.type
_entity_poly.pdbx_seq_one_letter_code
_entity_poly.pdbx_strand_id
1 'polypeptide(L)'
;MKSRRKFLASVVAVGVPAGILSLLPGAQAGAKRPQNPQLPKEEDPSAPKPDPKLILEANQKEIKKNVEKLYDLASELKAEVEKTDSVHVLSVAMLRKTDEIERLAKEIRSRAKG
;
A
#
# COMPACT_ATOMS: atom_id res chain seq x y z
N MET A 1 -39.14 -8.49 -3.50
CA MET A 1 -37.88 -9.04 -2.93
C MET A 1 -37.76 -8.57 -1.49
N LYS A 2 -37.44 -9.49 -0.57
CA LYS A 2 -37.67 -9.36 0.89
C LYS A 2 -36.46 -8.76 1.62
N SER A 3 -36.78 -7.90 2.57
CA SER A 3 -35.93 -7.14 3.49
C SER A 3 -35.06 -8.03 4.39
N ARG A 4 -33.73 -7.79 4.45
CA ARG A 4 -32.80 -8.45 5.38
C ARG A 4 -32.45 -7.48 6.51
N ARG A 5 -33.38 -7.34 7.44
CA ARG A 5 -33.18 -6.66 8.72
C ARG A 5 -32.57 -7.64 9.71
N LYS A 6 -31.52 -7.19 10.39
CA LYS A 6 -31.22 -7.47 11.81
C LYS A 6 -30.95 -8.94 12.18
N PHE A 7 -29.68 -9.27 12.33
CA PHE A 7 -29.21 -10.29 13.28
C PHE A 7 -28.13 -9.59 14.13
N LEU A 8 -28.48 -9.00 15.28
CA LEU A 8 -28.41 -9.61 16.62
C LEU A 8 -27.02 -10.25 16.83
N ALA A 9 -26.02 -9.52 17.34
CA ALA A 9 -25.80 -9.24 18.77
C ALA A 9 -25.80 -10.51 19.63
N SER A 10 -24.62 -10.99 20.01
CA SER A 10 -24.42 -11.84 21.19
C SER A 10 -23.07 -11.52 21.83
N VAL A 11 -23.16 -10.92 23.02
CA VAL A 11 -22.07 -10.72 23.99
C VAL A 11 -21.98 -11.99 24.81
N VAL A 12 -20.77 -12.53 25.01
CA VAL A 12 -20.52 -13.54 26.06
C VAL A 12 -19.45 -12.97 26.99
N ALA A 13 -19.92 -12.54 28.16
CA ALA A 13 -19.10 -12.26 29.32
C ALA A 13 -18.86 -13.57 30.08
N VAL A 14 -17.60 -13.91 30.34
CA VAL A 14 -17.23 -14.94 31.32
C VAL A 14 -16.27 -14.31 32.30
N GLY A 15 -16.75 -14.07 33.52
CA GLY A 15 -15.94 -13.72 34.67
C GLY A 15 -15.32 -14.98 35.31
N VAL A 16 -14.14 -14.83 35.90
CA VAL A 16 -13.54 -15.82 36.81
C VAL A 16 -13.09 -15.09 38.10
N PRO A 17 -13.44 -15.62 39.29
CA PRO A 17 -13.32 -14.93 40.57
C PRO A 17 -11.94 -15.09 41.26
N ALA A 18 -11.86 -14.42 42.41
CA ALA A 18 -10.73 -14.10 43.29
C ALA A 18 -9.93 -15.25 43.96
N GLY A 19 -8.76 -14.86 44.50
CA GLY A 19 -7.92 -15.60 45.47
C GLY A 19 -6.60 -16.08 44.82
N ILE A 20 -5.40 -15.70 45.26
CA ILE A 20 -4.77 -16.01 46.55
C ILE A 20 -3.67 -14.96 46.85
N LEU A 21 -3.64 -14.48 48.10
CA LEU A 21 -2.62 -13.63 48.70
C LEU A 21 -1.37 -14.47 49.02
N SER A 22 -0.18 -14.05 48.60
CA SER A 22 1.09 -14.61 49.07
C SER A 22 2.09 -13.48 49.33
N LEU A 23 2.47 -13.30 50.59
CA LEU A 23 3.51 -12.40 51.07
C LEU A 23 4.88 -13.05 50.87
N LEU A 24 5.80 -12.39 50.16
CA LEU A 24 7.25 -12.54 50.30
C LEU A 24 7.90 -11.15 50.16
N PRO A 25 8.75 -10.72 51.12
CA PRO A 25 9.47 -9.46 51.05
C PRO A 25 10.85 -9.63 50.40
N GLY A 26 11.28 -8.61 49.65
CA GLY A 26 12.70 -8.41 49.32
C GLY A 26 13.05 -8.61 47.86
N ALA A 27 13.30 -7.50 47.17
CA ALA A 27 14.48 -7.22 46.35
C ALA A 27 14.13 -6.13 45.35
N GLN A 28 14.75 -4.97 45.53
CA GLN A 28 14.68 -3.86 44.60
C GLN A 28 15.32 -4.25 43.27
N ALA A 29 14.61 -4.06 42.17
CA ALA A 29 15.24 -3.81 40.89
C ALA A 29 14.41 -2.75 40.17
N GLY A 30 14.90 -1.52 40.22
CA GLY A 30 14.36 -0.43 39.43
C GLY A 30 14.44 -0.76 37.95
N ALA A 31 13.29 -0.90 37.32
CA ALA A 31 13.11 -0.67 35.90
C ALA A 31 11.67 -0.20 35.70
N LYS A 32 11.45 1.12 35.86
CA LYS A 32 10.26 1.78 35.33
C LYS A 32 10.28 1.55 33.82
N ARG A 33 9.59 0.53 33.32
CA ARG A 33 9.17 0.49 31.92
C ARG A 33 8.27 1.71 31.73
N PRO A 34 8.59 2.69 30.87
CA PRO A 34 7.58 3.61 30.43
C PRO A 34 6.61 2.80 29.56
N GLN A 35 5.52 2.36 30.16
CA GLN A 35 4.37 1.90 29.43
C GLN A 35 3.77 3.17 28.82
N ASN A 36 4.26 3.54 27.64
CA ASN A 36 3.59 4.53 26.81
C ASN A 36 2.25 3.89 26.43
N PRO A 37 1.09 4.39 26.91
CA PRO A 37 -0.16 4.04 26.27
C PRO A 37 -0.04 4.64 24.87
N GLN A 38 0.20 3.80 23.86
CA GLN A 38 -0.07 4.21 22.49
C GLN A 38 -1.57 4.46 22.44
N LEU A 39 -1.95 5.71 22.75
CA LEU A 39 -3.23 6.27 22.38
C LEU A 39 -3.46 5.87 20.91
N PRO A 40 -4.61 5.25 20.57
CA PRO A 40 -5.04 5.20 19.19
C PRO A 40 -4.96 6.65 18.70
N LYS A 41 -4.08 6.91 17.73
CA LYS A 41 -4.00 8.22 17.08
C LYS A 41 -5.39 8.42 16.50
N GLU A 42 -6.22 9.22 17.18
CA GLU A 42 -7.50 9.65 16.68
C GLU A 42 -7.22 10.25 15.32
N GLU A 43 -7.58 9.52 14.25
CA GLU A 43 -7.68 10.10 12.93
C GLU A 43 -8.64 11.26 13.07
N ASP A 44 -8.10 12.47 13.04
CA ASP A 44 -8.87 13.71 13.05
C ASP A 44 -9.92 13.61 11.93
N PRO A 45 -11.22 13.49 12.27
CA PRO A 45 -12.28 13.34 11.27
C PRO A 45 -12.49 14.62 10.45
N SER A 46 -11.73 15.69 10.74
CA SER A 46 -11.80 17.00 10.09
C SER A 46 -10.84 17.19 8.92
N ALA A 47 -10.02 16.18 8.57
CA ALA A 47 -9.22 16.26 7.35
C ALA A 47 -10.16 16.34 6.12
N PRO A 48 -10.09 17.40 5.29
CA PRO A 48 -10.91 17.50 4.09
C PRO A 48 -10.61 16.30 3.19
N LYS A 49 -11.63 15.48 2.93
CA LYS A 49 -11.50 14.39 1.95
C LYS A 49 -11.17 15.04 0.60
N PRO A 50 -10.06 14.69 -0.05
CA PRO A 50 -9.70 15.28 -1.32
C PRO A 50 -10.82 15.03 -2.34
N ASP A 51 -11.18 16.07 -3.10
CA ASP A 51 -12.27 15.98 -4.07
C ASP A 51 -11.97 14.88 -5.10
N PRO A 52 -12.86 13.89 -5.26
CA PRO A 52 -12.61 12.76 -6.15
C PRO A 52 -12.41 13.20 -7.60
N LYS A 53 -13.02 14.33 -8.02
CA LYS A 53 -12.82 14.91 -9.35
C LYS A 53 -11.38 15.39 -9.57
N LEU A 54 -10.79 16.06 -8.59
CA LEU A 54 -9.41 16.57 -8.69
C LEU A 54 -8.40 15.41 -8.78
N ILE A 55 -8.65 14.32 -8.05
CA ILE A 55 -7.84 13.10 -8.14
C ILE A 55 -7.94 12.47 -9.53
N LEU A 56 -9.14 12.37 -10.09
CA LEU A 56 -9.34 11.79 -11.43
C LEU A 56 -8.69 12.63 -12.53
N GLU A 57 -8.75 13.96 -12.43
CA GLU A 57 -8.08 14.87 -13.36
C GLU A 57 -6.54 14.74 -13.29
N ALA A 58 -5.99 14.70 -12.07
CA ALA A 58 -4.57 14.46 -11.85
C ALA A 58 -4.14 13.09 -12.40
N ASN A 59 -4.91 12.04 -12.15
CA ASN A 59 -4.67 10.70 -12.69
C ASN A 59 -4.69 10.70 -14.22
N GLN A 60 -5.65 11.40 -14.85
CA GLN A 60 -5.71 11.49 -16.31
C GLN A 60 -4.46 12.17 -16.90
N LYS A 61 -3.98 13.24 -16.28
CA LYS A 61 -2.76 13.93 -16.71
C LYS A 61 -1.54 13.03 -16.62
N GLU A 62 -1.36 12.33 -15.50
CA GLU A 62 -0.24 11.41 -15.30
C GLU A 62 -0.33 10.19 -16.22
N ILE A 63 -1.53 9.67 -16.49
CA ILE A 63 -1.73 8.59 -17.47
C ILE A 63 -1.25 9.02 -18.86
N LYS A 64 -1.65 10.21 -19.34
CA LYS A 64 -1.23 10.73 -20.65
C LYS A 64 0.30 10.79 -20.76
N LYS A 65 0.94 11.38 -19.75
CA LYS A 65 2.41 11.48 -19.68
C LYS A 65 3.09 10.10 -19.66
N ASN A 66 2.56 9.16 -18.87
CA ASN A 66 3.12 7.82 -18.79
C ASN A 66 2.96 7.04 -20.10
N VAL A 67 1.87 7.26 -20.84
CA VAL A 67 1.64 6.66 -22.16
C VAL A 67 2.63 7.23 -23.19
N GLU A 68 2.86 8.54 -23.21
CA GLU A 68 3.88 9.16 -24.06
C GLU A 68 5.27 8.56 -23.79
N LYS A 69 5.67 8.51 -22.51
CA LYS A 69 6.96 7.90 -22.12
C LYS A 69 7.06 6.42 -22.50
N LEU A 70 5.96 5.67 -22.40
CA LEU A 70 5.92 4.26 -22.80
C LEU A 70 6.12 4.10 -24.31
N TYR A 71 5.56 5.00 -25.12
CA TYR A 71 5.76 5.00 -26.57
C TYR A 71 7.23 5.26 -26.93
N ASP A 72 7.87 6.22 -26.27
CA ASP A 72 9.28 6.54 -26.50
C ASP A 72 10.18 5.34 -26.15
N LEU A 73 10.01 4.75 -24.97
CA LEU A 73 10.79 3.59 -24.54
C LEU A 73 10.57 2.37 -25.45
N ALA A 74 9.34 2.14 -25.91
CA ALA A 74 9.06 1.06 -26.84
C ALA A 74 9.75 1.29 -28.20
N SER A 75 9.78 2.54 -28.67
CA SER A 75 10.48 2.92 -29.90
C SER A 75 11.99 2.74 -29.78
N GLU A 76 12.57 3.13 -28.65
CA GLU A 76 13.99 2.91 -28.35
C GLU A 76 14.33 1.41 -28.25
N LEU A 77 13.49 0.62 -27.57
CA LEU A 77 13.68 -0.83 -27.47
C LEU A 77 13.66 -1.49 -28.85
N LYS A 78 12.74 -1.09 -29.73
CA LYS A 78 12.71 -1.55 -31.13
C LYS A 78 14.03 -1.27 -31.84
N ALA A 79 14.51 -0.03 -31.75
CA ALA A 79 15.76 0.37 -32.39
C ALA A 79 16.97 -0.40 -31.85
N GLU A 80 16.96 -0.71 -30.54
CA GLU A 80 18.03 -1.47 -29.91
C GLU A 80 18.02 -2.95 -30.30
N VAL A 81 16.83 -3.54 -30.45
CA VAL A 81 16.66 -4.90 -31.00
C VAL A 81 17.15 -4.98 -32.44
N GLU A 82 16.84 -3.97 -33.27
CA GLU A 82 17.27 -3.93 -34.67
C GLU A 82 18.79 -3.75 -34.83
N LYS A 83 19.45 -3.08 -33.87
CA LYS A 83 20.90 -2.87 -33.87
C LYS A 83 21.69 -4.01 -33.22
N THR A 84 21.11 -4.69 -32.24
CA THR A 84 21.81 -5.68 -31.43
C THR A 84 21.70 -7.06 -32.09
N ASP A 85 22.85 -7.67 -32.42
CA ASP A 85 22.91 -9.09 -32.76
C ASP A 85 22.65 -9.94 -31.51
N SER A 86 21.36 -10.04 -31.19
CA SER A 86 20.83 -10.65 -29.96
C SER A 86 21.09 -12.15 -29.88
N VAL A 87 21.58 -12.76 -30.96
CA VAL A 87 21.98 -14.18 -31.03
C VAL A 87 23.32 -14.40 -30.33
N HIS A 88 24.17 -13.37 -30.29
CA HIS A 88 25.56 -13.50 -29.81
C HIS A 88 25.87 -12.66 -28.57
N VAL A 89 25.09 -11.61 -28.29
CA VAL A 89 25.32 -10.74 -27.13
C VAL A 89 24.01 -10.35 -26.45
N LEU A 90 23.94 -10.55 -25.14
CA LEU A 90 22.84 -10.06 -24.29
C LEU A 90 22.99 -8.55 -24.03
N SER A 91 22.05 -7.74 -24.51
CA SER A 91 22.02 -6.31 -24.15
C SER A 91 21.37 -6.08 -22.79
N VAL A 92 22.17 -5.63 -21.83
CA VAL A 92 21.69 -5.17 -20.51
C VAL A 92 20.79 -3.94 -20.65
N ALA A 93 21.05 -3.09 -21.66
CA ALA A 93 20.24 -1.90 -21.90
C ALA A 93 18.83 -2.25 -22.40
N MET A 94 18.70 -3.27 -23.27
CA MET A 94 17.39 -3.81 -23.64
C MET A 94 16.61 -4.30 -22.42
N LEU A 95 17.23 -5.12 -21.56
CA LEU A 95 16.58 -5.64 -20.35
C LEU A 95 16.02 -4.51 -19.47
N ARG A 96 16.85 -3.49 -19.19
CA ARG A 96 16.45 -2.32 -18.40
C ARG A 96 15.28 -1.55 -19.02
N LYS A 97 15.27 -1.38 -20.35
CA LYS A 97 14.16 -0.72 -21.06
C LYS A 97 12.87 -1.52 -20.92
N THR A 98 12.92 -2.85 -21.05
CA THR A 98 11.74 -3.72 -20.81
C THR A 98 11.21 -3.60 -19.37
N ASP A 99 12.09 -3.60 -18.37
CA ASP A 99 11.69 -3.46 -16.96
C ASP A 99 11.00 -2.10 -16.71
N GLU A 100 11.51 -1.04 -17.33
CA GLU A 100 10.93 0.30 -17.20
C GLU A 100 9.56 0.40 -17.91
N ILE A 101 9.40 -0.25 -19.07
CA ILE A 101 8.11 -0.39 -19.75
C ILE A 101 7.11 -1.14 -18.87
N GLU A 102 7.50 -2.25 -18.24
CA GLU A 102 6.61 -3.01 -17.36
C GLU A 102 6.15 -2.16 -16.17
N ARG A 103 7.07 -1.40 -15.57
CA ARG A 103 6.77 -0.48 -14.47
C ARG A 103 5.77 0.59 -14.90
N LEU A 104 5.97 1.24 -16.03
CA LEU A 104 5.05 2.26 -16.55
C LEU A 104 3.68 1.67 -16.86
N ALA A 105 3.62 0.49 -17.47
CA ALA A 105 2.37 -0.20 -17.76
C ALA A 105 1.58 -0.50 -16.46
N LYS A 106 2.26 -0.97 -15.41
CA LYS A 106 1.65 -1.19 -14.09
C LYS A 106 1.12 0.11 -13.48
N GLU A 107 1.88 1.20 -13.59
CA GLU A 107 1.48 2.50 -13.06
C GLU A 107 0.24 3.06 -13.78
N ILE A 108 0.20 3.01 -15.12
CA ILE A 108 -0.96 3.39 -15.93
C ILE A 108 -2.19 2.59 -15.49
N ARG A 109 -2.06 1.26 -15.39
CA ARG A 109 -3.15 0.39 -14.94
C ARG A 109 -3.62 0.74 -13.54
N SER A 110 -2.71 1.07 -12.62
CA SER A 110 -3.07 1.44 -11.24
C SER A 110 -3.87 2.74 -11.22
N ARG A 111 -3.40 3.78 -11.92
CA ARG A 111 -4.06 5.10 -11.97
C ARG A 111 -5.38 5.07 -12.73
N ALA A 112 -5.51 4.21 -13.73
CA ALA A 112 -6.74 4.07 -14.51
C ALA A 112 -7.90 3.46 -13.70
N LYS A 113 -7.62 2.78 -12.59
CA LYS A 113 -8.65 2.19 -11.72
C LYS A 113 -9.33 3.20 -10.81
N GLY A 114 -8.76 4.40 -10.64
CA GLY A 114 -9.23 5.42 -9.70
C GLY A 114 -8.58 5.29 -8.33
#